data_AF-A0A4Q4XP28-F1
#
_entry.id   AF-A0A4Q4XP28-F1
#
_cell.length_a   1.000
_cell.length_b   1.000
_cell.length_c   1.000
_cell.angle_alpha   90.00
_cell.angle_beta   90.00
_cell.angle_gamma   90.00
#
_symmetry.space_group_name_H-M   'P 1'
#
loop_
_entity.id
_entity.type
_entity.pdbx_description
1 polymer ?
#
loop_
_entity_poly.entity_id
_entity_poly.type
_entity_poly.pdbx_seq_one_letter_code
_entity_poly.pdbx_strand_id
1 'polypeptide(L)'
;MLFNIATLATVLAGATAAVVPRGKPHAARQSGPGETLQPGWYWVRAVAAPNFHKYVQTNPAITPGTAILESHKTASQCNVIDGQFVMNTGAGSDPLYMHVERPADLTQRKLATWFNTTKNDFGTFAFQGDALTWSTPEIKRQNLAAWLVCEKQAMFINTGAYAYQTPPGCADQTIPDFHNIANAVAIRQKDREDGEHDILHPGQAGISKGDLREKLSSLYKATAEQVNVFGLRTQFGGGKTTGFALVYDSPEAMKKFEPKYRLVRVGLATKDERASRQQRKQRKNRQKTLRGTAKVKGAKAKKEK
;
A
#
# COMPACT_ATOMS: atom_id res chain seq x y z
N MET A 1 16.53 48.04 -65.37
CA MET A 1 17.25 48.60 -64.21
C MET A 1 16.86 47.76 -63.01
N LEU A 2 17.70 47.20 -62.15
CA LEU A 2 19.15 47.07 -62.02
C LEU A 2 19.28 45.87 -61.07
N PHE A 3 20.13 44.90 -61.42
CA PHE A 3 20.60 43.87 -60.49
C PHE A 3 21.42 44.54 -59.38
N ASN A 4 21.33 44.04 -58.15
CA ASN A 4 22.39 44.27 -57.16
C ASN A 4 22.62 43.07 -56.24
N ILE A 5 23.87 42.96 -55.80
CA ILE A 5 24.66 41.75 -55.54
C ILE A 5 24.89 41.51 -54.02
N ALA A 6 25.21 40.25 -53.68
CA ALA A 6 25.88 39.73 -52.45
C ALA A 6 25.01 39.61 -51.17
N THR A 7 25.19 38.65 -50.26
CA THR A 7 26.38 37.89 -49.84
C THR A 7 25.95 36.58 -49.14
N LEU A 8 26.82 35.56 -49.17
CA LEU A 8 26.72 34.31 -48.41
C LEU A 8 26.99 34.54 -46.90
N ALA A 9 26.21 33.95 -46.00
CA ALA A 9 26.58 33.76 -44.59
C ALA A 9 25.90 32.52 -43.97
N THR A 10 26.72 31.61 -43.46
CA THR A 10 26.35 30.41 -42.70
C THR A 10 26.13 30.76 -41.22
N VAL A 11 25.00 30.39 -40.59
CA VAL A 11 24.85 30.34 -39.11
C VAL A 11 23.89 29.22 -38.68
N LEU A 12 24.26 28.57 -37.59
CA LEU A 12 23.62 27.47 -36.86
C LEU A 12 22.24 27.80 -36.22
N ALA A 13 21.53 26.71 -35.91
CA ALA A 13 20.68 26.45 -34.73
C ALA A 13 19.28 27.08 -34.64
N GLY A 14 18.35 26.23 -34.15
CA GLY A 14 17.19 26.67 -33.37
C GLY A 14 15.84 26.53 -34.07
N ALA A 15 15.42 25.32 -34.43
CA ALA A 15 14.01 25.07 -34.72
C ALA A 15 13.23 25.07 -33.39
N THR A 16 12.62 26.22 -33.11
CA THR A 16 11.63 26.43 -32.05
C THR A 16 10.49 25.42 -32.19
N ALA A 17 10.30 24.61 -31.15
CA ALA A 17 9.13 23.74 -31.04
C ALA A 17 7.86 24.60 -31.00
N ALA A 18 6.99 24.43 -32.00
CA ALA A 18 5.62 24.92 -31.94
C ALA A 18 4.84 24.09 -30.90
N VAL A 19 4.38 24.76 -29.84
CA VAL A 19 3.45 24.18 -28.87
C VAL A 19 2.06 24.14 -29.50
N VAL A 20 1.61 22.96 -29.90
CA VAL A 20 0.19 22.69 -30.18
C VAL A 20 -0.43 22.17 -28.88
N PRO A 21 -1.44 22.85 -28.29
CA PRO A 21 -2.07 22.38 -27.07
C PRO A 21 -2.97 21.17 -27.39
N ARG A 22 -2.63 20.01 -26.85
CA ARG A 22 -3.52 18.84 -26.87
C ARG A 22 -4.46 18.89 -25.67
N GLY A 23 -5.75 18.96 -26.00
CA GLY A 23 -6.84 18.35 -25.25
C GLY A 23 -7.29 19.12 -24.02
N LYS A 24 -8.61 19.31 -23.90
CA LYS A 24 -9.27 19.89 -22.74
C LYS A 24 -8.60 19.39 -21.44
N PRO A 25 -8.30 20.27 -20.47
CA PRO A 25 -7.85 19.80 -19.18
C PRO A 25 -8.91 18.83 -18.66
N HIS A 26 -8.52 17.59 -18.36
CA HIS A 26 -9.20 16.91 -17.27
C HIS A 26 -9.23 17.93 -16.13
N ALA A 27 -10.43 18.19 -15.61
CA ALA A 27 -10.65 19.12 -14.51
C ALA A 27 -9.49 18.99 -13.53
N ALA A 28 -8.84 20.11 -13.22
CA ALA A 28 -7.65 20.14 -12.38
C ALA A 28 -7.86 19.19 -11.20
N ARG A 29 -7.06 18.12 -11.14
CA ARG A 29 -7.03 17.21 -9.99
C ARG A 29 -6.67 18.12 -8.82
N GLN A 30 -7.63 18.30 -7.89
CA GLN A 30 -7.63 19.38 -6.91
C GLN A 30 -6.27 19.51 -6.20
N SER A 31 -5.84 20.76 -5.99
CA SER A 31 -4.75 21.14 -5.12
C SER A 31 -4.95 20.48 -3.75
N GLY A 32 -4.22 19.41 -3.50
CA GLY A 32 -4.20 18.65 -2.27
C GLY A 32 -2.76 18.42 -1.80
N PRO A 33 -2.52 17.66 -0.73
CA PRO A 33 -1.16 17.40 -0.22
C PRO A 33 -0.29 16.53 -1.16
N GLY A 34 -0.83 16.13 -2.31
CA GLY A 34 -0.17 15.26 -3.28
C GLY A 34 -0.15 13.80 -2.86
N GLU A 35 0.54 12.98 -3.65
CA GLU A 35 0.68 11.53 -3.43
C GLU A 35 1.85 11.20 -2.47
N THR A 36 2.66 12.20 -2.11
CA THR A 36 3.78 12.06 -1.18
C THR A 36 3.36 12.42 0.24
N LEU A 37 3.71 11.58 1.21
CA LEU A 37 3.43 11.82 2.62
C LEU A 37 4.12 13.10 3.08
N GLN A 38 3.33 14.03 3.60
CA GLN A 38 3.86 15.26 4.17
C GLN A 38 4.35 14.99 5.61
N PRO A 39 5.46 15.61 6.05
CA PRO A 39 5.93 15.46 7.42
C PRO A 39 4.84 15.81 8.44
N GLY A 40 4.60 14.93 9.40
CA GLY A 40 3.56 15.13 10.40
C GLY A 40 2.13 14.83 9.94
N TRP A 41 1.94 14.22 8.76
CA TRP A 41 0.64 13.82 8.23
C TRP A 41 0.60 12.34 7.84
N TYR A 42 -0.60 11.75 7.79
CA TYR A 42 -0.76 10.30 7.82
C TYR A 42 -1.94 9.80 6.99
N TRP A 43 -1.77 8.65 6.35
CA TRP A 43 -2.89 7.95 5.72
C TRP A 43 -3.57 7.04 6.73
N VAL A 44 -4.73 7.49 7.19
CA VAL A 44 -5.55 6.79 8.19
C VAL A 44 -6.47 5.81 7.46
N ARG A 45 -6.52 4.55 7.90
CA ARG A 45 -7.23 3.45 7.18
C ARG A 45 -7.96 2.49 8.10
N ALA A 46 -8.92 1.75 7.58
CA ALA A 46 -9.54 0.64 8.29
C ALA A 46 -8.70 -0.65 8.26
N VAL A 47 -8.77 -1.41 9.36
CA VAL A 47 -8.09 -2.71 9.54
C VAL A 47 -9.01 -3.92 9.68
N ALA A 48 -10.33 -3.73 9.59
CA ALA A 48 -11.27 -4.86 9.59
C ALA A 48 -12.00 -4.99 8.25
N ALA A 49 -12.37 -6.22 7.90
CA ALA A 49 -13.31 -6.45 6.80
C ALA A 49 -14.67 -5.77 7.10
N PRO A 50 -15.44 -5.34 6.11
CA PRO A 50 -15.19 -5.41 4.66
C PRO A 50 -14.32 -4.28 4.11
N ASN A 51 -13.95 -3.30 4.94
CA ASN A 51 -13.28 -2.06 4.51
C ASN A 51 -11.76 -2.10 4.71
N PHE A 52 -11.19 -3.28 4.82
CA PHE A 52 -9.76 -3.47 5.00
C PHE A 52 -8.97 -2.76 3.90
N HIS A 53 -8.00 -1.92 4.29
CA HIS A 53 -7.22 -1.05 3.39
C HIS A 53 -8.00 0.06 2.67
N LYS A 54 -9.18 0.43 3.16
CA LYS A 54 -9.84 1.68 2.75
C LYS A 54 -9.42 2.84 3.65
N TYR A 55 -9.26 4.01 3.07
CA TYR A 55 -8.66 5.19 3.68
C TYR A 55 -9.67 6.30 3.89
N VAL A 56 -9.46 7.06 4.97
CA VAL A 56 -10.28 8.22 5.32
C VAL A 56 -10.13 9.30 4.25
N GLN A 57 -11.28 9.80 3.78
CA GLN A 57 -11.37 10.85 2.78
C GLN A 57 -12.79 11.44 2.74
N THR A 58 -13.00 12.37 1.81
CA THR A 58 -14.32 12.91 1.43
C THR A 58 -14.60 12.61 -0.03
N ASN A 59 -15.87 12.72 -0.45
CA ASN A 59 -16.25 12.72 -1.87
C ASN A 59 -17.18 13.90 -2.14
N PRO A 60 -16.79 14.90 -2.96
CA PRO A 60 -15.51 15.04 -3.67
C PRO A 60 -14.27 15.05 -2.75
N ALA A 61 -13.11 14.71 -3.30
CA ALA A 61 -11.88 14.59 -2.51
C ALA A 61 -11.44 15.97 -1.99
N ILE A 62 -10.99 16.03 -0.73
CA ILE A 62 -10.39 17.25 -0.14
C ILE A 62 -11.40 18.43 -0.15
N THR A 63 -12.67 18.14 0.13
CA THR A 63 -13.72 19.16 0.25
C THR A 63 -14.59 18.86 1.47
N PRO A 64 -15.19 19.87 2.12
CA PRO A 64 -16.15 19.64 3.20
C PRO A 64 -17.24 18.66 2.79
N GLY A 65 -17.57 17.72 3.66
CA GLY A 65 -18.53 16.66 3.36
C GLY A 65 -18.40 15.47 4.28
N THR A 66 -19.28 14.48 4.10
CA THR A 66 -19.30 13.26 4.91
C THR A 66 -17.95 12.56 4.89
N ALA A 67 -17.49 12.14 6.08
CA ALA A 67 -16.28 11.35 6.21
C ALA A 67 -16.58 9.93 5.70
N ILE A 68 -15.77 9.45 4.77
CA ILE A 68 -15.93 8.13 4.15
C ILE A 68 -14.63 7.33 4.17
N LEU A 69 -14.76 6.01 4.05
CA LEU A 69 -13.64 5.12 3.76
C LEU A 69 -13.70 4.62 2.31
N GLU A 70 -12.68 4.94 1.52
CA GLU A 70 -12.63 4.46 0.13
C GLU A 70 -11.20 4.13 -0.31
N SER A 71 -11.03 3.84 -1.60
CA SER A 71 -9.76 3.50 -2.24
C SER A 71 -8.63 4.48 -1.88
N HIS A 72 -7.41 3.94 -1.84
CA HIS A 72 -6.16 4.69 -1.62
C HIS A 72 -5.91 5.79 -2.66
N LYS A 73 -6.49 5.66 -3.87
CA LYS A 73 -6.25 6.58 -5.00
C LYS A 73 -6.72 8.02 -4.74
N THR A 74 -7.61 8.18 -3.77
CA THR A 74 -8.22 9.45 -3.36
C THR A 74 -8.08 9.65 -1.84
N ALA A 75 -7.20 8.86 -1.20
CA ALA A 75 -6.94 8.95 0.23
C ALA A 75 -6.46 10.35 0.62
N SER A 76 -7.00 10.86 1.71
CA SER A 76 -6.57 12.13 2.28
C SER A 76 -5.48 11.88 3.33
N GLN A 77 -4.57 12.84 3.49
CA GLN A 77 -3.60 12.80 4.58
C GLN A 77 -4.20 13.52 5.79
N CYS A 78 -4.25 12.87 6.94
CA CYS A 78 -4.85 13.38 8.16
C CYS A 78 -3.86 13.35 9.33
N ASN A 79 -4.13 14.13 10.38
CA ASN A 79 -3.39 14.12 11.63
C ASN A 79 -4.33 14.49 12.78
N VAL A 80 -3.92 14.25 14.03
CA VAL A 80 -4.55 14.85 15.20
C VAL A 80 -3.70 16.02 15.69
N ILE A 81 -4.29 17.21 15.74
CA ILE A 81 -3.62 18.45 16.20
C ILE A 81 -4.55 19.11 17.22
N ASP A 82 -4.06 19.35 18.43
CA ASP A 82 -4.80 20.00 19.52
C ASP A 82 -6.20 19.39 19.77
N GLY A 83 -6.28 18.07 19.74
CA GLY A 83 -7.53 17.35 19.97
C GLY A 83 -8.51 17.35 18.79
N GLN A 84 -8.11 17.89 17.64
CA GLN A 84 -8.89 17.90 16.40
C GLN A 84 -8.34 16.86 15.44
N PHE A 85 -9.21 16.11 14.77
CA PHE A 85 -8.80 15.28 13.64
C PHE A 85 -8.85 16.10 12.36
N VAL A 86 -7.68 16.39 11.80
CA VAL A 86 -7.43 17.37 10.76
C VAL A 86 -7.09 16.66 9.46
N MET A 87 -7.66 17.08 8.35
CA MET A 87 -7.36 16.64 6.99
C MET A 87 -6.58 17.73 6.25
N ASN A 88 -5.45 17.35 5.66
CA ASN A 88 -4.58 18.21 4.88
C ASN A 88 -5.20 18.53 3.52
N THR A 89 -5.30 19.81 3.20
CA THR A 89 -5.83 20.34 1.94
C THR A 89 -4.76 20.86 0.98
N GLY A 90 -3.47 20.68 1.32
CA GLY A 90 -2.34 21.16 0.56
C GLY A 90 -1.66 22.39 1.19
N ALA A 91 -0.44 22.67 0.76
CA ALA A 91 0.34 23.80 1.28
C ALA A 91 -0.35 25.14 1.00
N GLY A 92 -0.54 25.96 2.04
CA GLY A 92 -1.16 27.29 1.94
C GLY A 92 -2.69 27.30 1.96
N SER A 93 -3.34 26.14 2.06
CA SER A 93 -4.78 26.02 2.24
C SER A 93 -5.13 25.73 3.70
N ASP A 94 -6.25 26.26 4.17
CA ASP A 94 -6.79 25.90 5.47
C ASP A 94 -7.20 24.42 5.48
N PRO A 95 -6.87 23.66 6.54
CA PRO A 95 -7.22 22.25 6.61
C PRO A 95 -8.72 22.07 6.89
N LEU A 96 -9.21 20.85 6.71
CA LEU A 96 -10.56 20.47 7.15
C LEU A 96 -10.49 19.76 8.50
N TYR A 97 -11.50 19.97 9.34
CA TYR A 97 -11.62 19.35 10.65
C TYR A 97 -12.79 18.38 10.66
N MET A 98 -12.59 17.22 11.26
CA MET A 98 -13.66 16.25 11.42
C MET A 98 -14.56 16.62 12.59
N HIS A 99 -15.83 16.79 12.29
CA HIS A 99 -16.92 16.98 13.23
C HIS A 99 -17.56 15.65 13.59
N VAL A 100 -18.13 15.63 14.78
CA VAL A 100 -18.96 14.53 15.27
C VAL A 100 -20.33 15.09 15.61
N GLU A 101 -21.37 14.37 15.21
CA GLU A 101 -22.75 14.69 15.58
C GLU A 101 -22.88 14.75 17.11
N ARG A 102 -23.33 15.89 17.63
CA ARG A 102 -23.82 16.00 19.01
C ARG A 102 -25.28 15.57 19.03
N PRO A 103 -25.62 14.37 19.52
CA PRO A 103 -26.99 13.86 19.46
C PRO A 103 -27.85 14.54 20.52
N ALA A 104 -29.15 14.69 20.24
CA ALA A 104 -30.12 15.09 21.27
C ALA A 104 -30.32 13.96 22.32
N ASP A 105 -30.15 12.70 21.89
CA ASP A 105 -30.18 11.51 22.75
C ASP A 105 -28.76 10.95 22.93
N LEU A 106 -28.22 11.09 24.14
CA LEU A 106 -26.87 10.60 24.49
C LEU A 106 -26.76 9.06 24.50
N THR A 107 -27.87 8.33 24.37
CA THR A 107 -27.89 6.87 24.24
C THR A 107 -27.78 6.38 22.79
N GLN A 108 -27.82 7.31 21.82
CA GLN A 108 -27.69 7.02 20.39
C GLN A 108 -26.40 6.26 20.10
N ARG A 109 -26.52 5.12 19.40
CA ARG A 109 -25.44 4.14 19.16
C ARG A 109 -24.46 4.54 18.06
N LYS A 110 -24.87 5.44 17.17
CA LYS A 110 -24.19 5.78 15.93
C LYS A 110 -24.18 7.30 15.78
N LEU A 111 -23.00 7.92 15.83
CA LEU A 111 -22.85 9.37 15.64
C LEU A 111 -22.21 9.65 14.28
N ALA A 112 -22.83 10.49 13.46
CA ALA A 112 -22.31 10.85 12.15
C ALA A 112 -21.01 11.64 12.25
N THR A 113 -20.14 11.46 11.25
CA THR A 113 -18.90 12.24 11.11
C THR A 113 -18.77 12.86 9.73
N TRP A 114 -18.26 14.09 9.69
CA TRP A 114 -18.06 14.85 8.45
C TRP A 114 -16.90 15.83 8.60
N PHE A 115 -16.30 16.24 7.50
CA PHE A 115 -15.26 17.27 7.47
C PHE A 115 -15.85 18.65 7.16
N ASN A 116 -15.36 19.67 7.86
CA ASN A 116 -15.75 21.07 7.70
C ASN A 116 -14.54 22.00 7.79
N THR A 117 -14.67 23.25 7.39
CA THR A 117 -13.61 24.27 7.48
C THR A 117 -13.42 24.83 8.88
N THR A 118 -14.42 24.68 9.75
CA THR A 118 -14.37 25.12 11.15
C THR A 118 -13.93 23.98 12.07
N LYS A 119 -13.26 24.31 13.18
CA LYS A 119 -12.89 23.32 14.20
C LYS A 119 -14.13 22.68 14.83
N ASN A 120 -14.02 21.42 15.18
CA ASN A 120 -15.06 20.68 15.89
C ASN A 120 -15.15 21.17 17.35
N ASP A 121 -16.38 21.37 17.82
CA ASP A 121 -16.69 21.83 19.18
C ASP A 121 -17.18 20.68 20.08
N PHE A 122 -17.32 19.47 19.55
CA PHE A 122 -17.86 18.32 20.27
C PHE A 122 -16.89 17.14 20.37
N GLY A 123 -16.30 17.00 21.56
CA GLY A 123 -15.36 15.94 21.88
C GLY A 123 -13.95 16.17 21.33
N THR A 124 -13.07 15.21 21.60
CA THR A 124 -11.63 15.32 21.38
C THR A 124 -11.13 14.05 20.73
N PHE A 125 -10.33 14.22 19.68
CA PHE A 125 -9.61 13.16 19.00
C PHE A 125 -8.21 12.98 19.56
N ALA A 126 -7.73 11.75 19.59
CA ALA A 126 -6.37 11.41 19.95
C ALA A 126 -5.92 10.15 19.23
N PHE A 127 -4.63 10.03 18.95
CA PHE A 127 -4.03 8.74 18.63
C PHE A 127 -3.59 8.08 19.94
N GLN A 128 -4.09 6.86 20.18
CA GLN A 128 -3.69 6.04 21.32
C GLN A 128 -3.03 4.76 20.79
N GLY A 129 -1.70 4.70 20.86
CA GLY A 129 -0.93 3.73 20.10
C GLY A 129 -1.17 3.98 18.62
N ASP A 130 -1.54 2.93 17.90
CA ASP A 130 -1.88 3.03 16.48
C ASP A 130 -3.36 3.37 16.24
N ALA A 131 -4.21 3.63 17.25
CA ALA A 131 -5.66 3.78 17.03
C ALA A 131 -6.14 5.24 17.08
N LEU A 132 -6.93 5.67 16.09
CA LEU A 132 -7.71 6.90 16.16
C LEU A 132 -8.86 6.71 17.16
N THR A 133 -8.80 7.48 18.24
CA THR A 133 -9.78 7.50 19.31
C THR A 133 -10.55 8.81 19.31
N TRP A 134 -11.78 8.76 19.80
CA TRP A 134 -12.58 9.95 20.09
C TRP A 134 -13.28 9.80 21.43
N SER A 135 -13.33 10.87 22.21
CA SER A 135 -14.01 10.90 23.51
C SER A 135 -14.68 12.24 23.76
N THR A 136 -15.69 12.24 24.61
CA THR A 136 -16.34 13.45 25.12
C THR A 136 -16.77 13.22 26.57
N PRO A 137 -16.74 14.23 27.47
CA PRO A 137 -17.25 14.08 28.82
C PRO A 137 -18.74 13.69 28.88
N GLU A 138 -19.51 14.03 27.83
CA GLU A 138 -20.96 13.83 27.77
C GLU A 138 -21.36 12.35 27.53
N ILE A 139 -20.50 11.55 26.89
CA ILE A 139 -20.81 10.18 26.46
C ILE A 139 -19.72 9.22 26.94
N LYS A 140 -20.07 8.32 27.85
CA LYS A 140 -19.18 7.25 28.31
C LYS A 140 -19.16 6.09 27.33
N ARG A 141 -17.98 5.76 26.81
CA ARG A 141 -17.76 4.66 25.86
C ARG A 141 -16.81 3.64 26.46
N GLN A 142 -17.09 2.35 26.24
CA GLN A 142 -16.22 1.26 26.67
C GLN A 142 -14.94 1.17 25.83
N ASN A 143 -15.05 1.45 24.52
CA ASN A 143 -13.94 1.48 23.59
C ASN A 143 -13.96 2.79 22.80
N LEU A 144 -12.94 3.63 23.00
CA LEU A 144 -12.81 4.94 22.35
C LEU A 144 -12.42 4.83 20.87
N ALA A 145 -11.83 3.69 20.47
CA ALA A 145 -11.38 3.39 19.11
C ALA A 145 -12.45 2.65 18.27
N ALA A 146 -13.69 2.51 18.77
CA ALA A 146 -14.74 1.81 18.05
C ALA A 146 -15.39 2.72 16.99
N TRP A 147 -15.30 2.31 15.72
CA TRP A 147 -15.87 3.01 14.58
C TRP A 147 -16.88 2.13 13.86
N LEU A 148 -17.84 2.74 13.19
CA LEU A 148 -18.78 2.07 12.29
C LEU A 148 -18.60 2.62 10.88
N VAL A 149 -18.67 1.73 9.90
CA VAL A 149 -18.79 2.13 8.49
C VAL A 149 -20.05 1.50 7.94
N CYS A 150 -20.95 2.35 7.47
CA CYS A 150 -22.27 1.92 7.02
C CYS A 150 -22.43 2.11 5.51
N GLU A 151 -23.68 2.17 5.07
CA GLU A 151 -24.05 2.46 3.68
C GLU A 151 -23.28 3.66 3.11
N LYS A 152 -22.98 3.58 1.81
CA LYS A 152 -22.18 4.59 1.09
C LYS A 152 -20.79 4.85 1.70
N GLN A 153 -20.27 3.89 2.47
CA GLN A 153 -18.96 3.98 3.13
C GLN A 153 -18.84 5.10 4.16
N ALA A 154 -19.97 5.65 4.61
CA ALA A 154 -19.98 6.73 5.59
C ALA A 154 -19.46 6.22 6.95
N MET A 155 -18.61 7.04 7.55
CA MET A 155 -17.97 6.80 8.84
C MET A 155 -18.82 7.35 9.98
N PHE A 156 -18.91 6.57 11.05
CA PHE A 156 -19.63 6.92 12.27
C PHE A 156 -18.84 6.49 13.49
N ILE A 157 -19.06 7.19 14.60
CA ILE A 157 -18.56 6.76 15.90
C ILE A 157 -19.51 5.73 16.50
N ASN A 158 -18.96 4.61 16.95
CA ASN A 158 -19.71 3.60 17.69
C ASN A 158 -19.70 3.93 19.20
N THR A 159 -20.85 4.26 19.77
CA THR A 159 -20.99 4.43 21.24
C THR A 159 -21.47 3.15 21.92
N GLY A 160 -21.75 2.10 21.15
CA GLY A 160 -22.13 0.76 21.61
C GLY A 160 -20.97 -0.17 21.95
N ALA A 161 -21.32 -1.42 22.29
CA ALA A 161 -20.36 -2.49 22.48
C ALA A 161 -19.73 -2.86 21.14
N TYR A 162 -18.40 -2.86 21.06
CA TYR A 162 -17.67 -3.23 19.85
C TYR A 162 -17.90 -4.71 19.50
N ALA A 163 -18.18 -5.00 18.22
CA ALA A 163 -18.36 -6.35 17.66
C ALA A 163 -19.57 -7.15 18.17
N TYR A 164 -20.43 -6.57 19.00
CA TYR A 164 -21.70 -7.16 19.42
C TYR A 164 -22.84 -6.17 19.16
N GLN A 165 -23.90 -6.63 18.48
CA GLN A 165 -25.07 -5.81 18.10
C GLN A 165 -24.78 -4.66 17.12
N THR A 166 -23.85 -4.87 16.19
CA THR A 166 -23.62 -3.93 15.07
C THR A 166 -24.94 -3.67 14.33
N PRO A 167 -25.36 -2.41 14.12
CA PRO A 167 -26.60 -2.10 13.42
C PRO A 167 -26.62 -2.73 12.01
N PRO A 168 -27.77 -3.24 11.52
CA PRO A 168 -27.88 -3.74 10.16
C PRO A 168 -27.39 -2.71 9.13
N GLY A 169 -26.59 -3.15 8.16
CA GLY A 169 -26.00 -2.27 7.14
C GLY A 169 -24.73 -1.53 7.57
N CYS A 170 -24.24 -1.76 8.80
CA CYS A 170 -22.97 -1.24 9.30
C CYS A 170 -21.98 -2.37 9.60
N ALA A 171 -20.70 -2.07 9.47
CA ALA A 171 -19.60 -2.92 9.89
C ALA A 171 -18.76 -2.20 10.94
N ASP A 172 -18.44 -2.88 12.04
CA ASP A 172 -17.48 -2.39 13.03
C ASP A 172 -16.08 -2.31 12.44
N GLN A 173 -15.39 -1.23 12.77
CA GLN A 173 -14.03 -0.94 12.31
C GLN A 173 -13.21 -0.43 13.50
N THR A 174 -11.92 -0.73 13.45
CA THR A 174 -10.91 0.05 14.16
C THR A 174 -10.17 0.85 13.09
N ILE A 175 -9.94 2.12 13.35
CA ILE A 175 -9.29 3.03 12.40
C ILE A 175 -7.94 3.41 12.96
N PRO A 176 -6.87 2.72 12.55
CA PRO A 176 -5.54 3.10 13.00
C PRO A 176 -4.89 4.25 12.24
N ASP A 177 -4.05 5.04 12.94
CA ASP A 177 -2.99 5.81 12.31
C ASP A 177 -1.83 4.93 11.92
N PHE A 178 -1.16 5.30 10.83
CA PHE A 178 0.04 4.63 10.38
C PHE A 178 1.15 5.67 10.24
N HIS A 179 1.82 5.96 11.37
CA HIS A 179 3.04 6.78 11.39
C HIS A 179 4.26 5.87 11.42
N ASN A 180 4.80 5.62 10.24
CA ASN A 180 6.25 5.63 9.98
C ASN A 180 6.48 5.25 8.52
N ILE A 181 6.10 6.13 7.61
CA ILE A 181 6.72 6.13 6.28
C ILE A 181 7.13 7.56 5.92
N ALA A 182 7.94 8.18 6.77
CA ALA A 182 8.72 9.37 6.42
C ALA A 182 9.86 9.07 5.41
N ASN A 183 9.85 7.89 4.77
CA ASN A 183 10.64 7.54 3.60
C ASN A 183 9.75 6.75 2.63
N ALA A 184 8.72 7.39 2.07
CA ALA A 184 7.83 6.78 1.09
C ALA A 184 8.18 7.21 -0.35
N VAL A 185 9.36 6.81 -0.83
CA VAL A 185 9.30 5.94 -2.02
C VAL A 185 8.70 4.65 -1.48
N ALA A 186 7.53 4.27 -1.95
CA ALA A 186 6.82 3.09 -1.47
C ALA A 186 7.77 1.90 -1.22
N ILE A 187 7.88 1.45 0.03
CA ILE A 187 8.05 0.04 0.51
C ILE A 187 7.72 0.06 2.01
N ARG A 188 6.70 -0.70 2.40
CA ARG A 188 6.37 -1.03 3.80
C ARG A 188 7.18 -2.23 4.25
N GLN A 189 7.56 -2.19 5.52
CA GLN A 189 8.09 -3.29 6.32
C GLN A 189 7.13 -4.49 6.29
N LYS A 190 7.66 -5.69 6.05
CA LYS A 190 6.87 -6.89 5.81
C LYS A 190 6.73 -7.74 7.07
N ASP A 191 5.77 -7.39 7.92
CA ASP A 191 4.74 -8.41 8.19
C ASP A 191 3.94 -8.56 6.90
N ARG A 192 4.41 -9.49 6.08
CA ARG A 192 3.83 -9.99 4.83
C ARG A 192 3.11 -9.09 3.78
N GLU A 193 3.54 -7.89 3.39
CA GLU A 193 3.04 -7.13 2.20
C GLU A 193 3.92 -7.24 0.92
N ASP A 194 3.36 -7.71 -0.20
CA ASP A 194 4.02 -7.73 -1.52
C ASP A 194 3.76 -6.37 -2.20
N GLY A 195 4.77 -5.51 -2.35
CA GLY A 195 4.62 -4.18 -2.96
C GLY A 195 4.90 -4.17 -4.46
N GLU A 196 3.98 -3.63 -5.26
CA GLU A 196 4.22 -3.32 -6.68
C GLU A 196 4.95 -1.98 -6.79
N HIS A 197 6.12 -1.98 -7.46
CA HIS A 197 6.96 -0.80 -7.66
C HIS A 197 7.05 -0.45 -9.13
N ASP A 198 6.76 0.82 -9.42
CA ASP A 198 6.97 1.44 -10.72
C ASP A 198 8.41 1.92 -10.84
N ILE A 199 9.16 1.34 -11.77
CA ILE A 199 10.57 1.65 -11.99
C ILE A 199 10.70 2.40 -13.32
N LEU A 200 11.20 3.63 -13.26
CA LEU A 200 11.42 4.48 -14.43
C LEU A 200 12.88 4.40 -14.88
N HIS A 201 13.11 4.12 -16.16
CA HIS A 201 14.44 4.03 -16.77
C HIS A 201 14.47 4.66 -18.17
N PRO A 202 14.37 6.01 -18.26
CA PRO A 202 14.38 6.70 -19.53
C PRO A 202 15.70 6.46 -20.27
N GLY A 203 15.63 6.07 -21.55
CA GLY A 203 16.82 5.84 -22.39
C GLY A 203 17.53 4.50 -22.20
N GLN A 204 17.11 3.65 -21.25
CA GLN A 204 17.64 2.30 -21.06
C GLN A 204 16.60 1.23 -21.43
N ALA A 205 17.02 0.22 -22.19
CA ALA A 205 16.12 -0.84 -22.68
C ALA A 205 15.57 -1.75 -21.57
N GLY A 206 16.33 -1.95 -20.48
CA GLY A 206 15.91 -2.75 -19.34
C GLY A 206 16.83 -2.55 -18.13
N ILE A 207 16.41 -3.06 -16.97
CA ILE A 207 17.15 -2.95 -15.71
C ILE A 207 17.48 -4.35 -15.19
N SER A 208 18.71 -4.52 -14.70
CA SER A 208 19.11 -5.78 -14.06
C SER A 208 18.55 -5.87 -12.62
N LYS A 209 18.30 -7.11 -12.15
CA LYS A 209 17.88 -7.33 -10.76
C LYS A 209 18.98 -7.00 -9.75
N GLY A 210 20.25 -7.04 -10.15
CA GLY A 210 21.39 -6.66 -9.31
C GLY A 210 21.33 -5.17 -8.97
N ASP A 211 21.23 -4.34 -10.00
CA ASP A 211 21.18 -2.88 -9.84
C ASP A 211 19.96 -2.43 -9.02
N LEU A 212 18.82 -3.11 -9.17
CA LEU A 212 17.63 -2.84 -8.35
C LEU A 212 17.86 -3.21 -6.89
N ARG A 213 18.53 -4.33 -6.61
CA ARG A 213 18.85 -4.71 -5.23
C ARG A 213 19.79 -3.71 -4.57
N GLU A 214 20.80 -3.22 -5.29
CA GLU A 214 21.75 -2.23 -4.78
C GLU A 214 21.09 -0.86 -4.51
N LYS A 215 20.24 -0.41 -5.43
CA LYS A 215 19.47 0.83 -5.24
C LYS A 215 18.51 0.72 -4.07
N LEU A 216 17.78 -0.39 -3.97
CA LEU A 216 16.88 -0.65 -2.85
C LEU A 216 17.64 -0.82 -1.53
N SER A 217 18.80 -1.47 -1.53
CA SER A 217 19.62 -1.61 -0.31
C SER A 217 20.08 -0.24 0.22
N SER A 218 20.46 0.67 -0.68
CA SER A 218 20.80 2.05 -0.32
C SER A 218 19.61 2.82 0.24
N LEU A 219 18.44 2.72 -0.42
CA LEU A 219 17.21 3.42 -0.02
C LEU A 219 16.69 2.96 1.35
N TYR A 220 16.74 1.67 1.64
CA TYR A 220 16.21 1.08 2.87
C TYR A 220 17.27 0.82 3.94
N LYS A 221 18.51 1.29 3.75
CA LYS A 221 19.64 1.03 4.65
C LYS A 221 19.79 -0.46 5.00
N ALA A 222 19.48 -1.32 4.03
CA ALA A 222 19.60 -2.76 4.12
C ALA A 222 20.86 -3.21 3.35
N THR A 223 21.24 -4.46 3.51
CA THR A 223 22.26 -5.11 2.66
C THR A 223 21.59 -5.70 1.42
N ALA A 224 22.30 -5.81 0.29
CA ALA A 224 21.74 -6.41 -0.92
C ALA A 224 21.27 -7.87 -0.70
N GLU A 225 21.84 -8.57 0.28
CA GLU A 225 21.44 -9.93 0.69
C GLU A 225 20.11 -9.99 1.45
N GLN A 226 19.61 -8.86 1.94
CA GLN A 226 18.30 -8.73 2.56
C GLN A 226 17.20 -8.34 1.56
N VAL A 227 17.56 -8.03 0.31
CA VAL A 227 16.63 -7.55 -0.72
C VAL A 227 16.44 -8.59 -1.82
N ASN A 228 15.18 -8.95 -2.08
CA ASN A 228 14.80 -9.82 -3.18
C ASN A 228 13.85 -9.12 -4.15
N VAL A 229 14.12 -9.20 -5.45
CA VAL A 229 13.31 -8.56 -6.51
C VAL A 229 12.80 -9.61 -7.50
N PHE A 230 11.49 -9.62 -7.75
CA PHE A 230 10.85 -10.58 -8.67
C PHE A 230 9.68 -9.97 -9.46
N GLY A 231 9.22 -10.69 -10.47
CA GLY A 231 8.03 -10.29 -11.23
C GLY A 231 8.19 -9.03 -12.09
N LEU A 232 9.42 -8.66 -12.46
CA LEU A 232 9.67 -7.51 -13.33
C LEU A 232 8.98 -7.69 -14.70
N ARG A 233 8.13 -6.74 -15.07
CA ARG A 233 7.45 -6.64 -16.36
C ARG A 233 7.63 -5.24 -16.94
N THR A 234 8.33 -5.15 -18.06
CA THR A 234 8.52 -3.87 -18.76
C THR A 234 7.28 -3.50 -19.55
N GLN A 235 6.88 -2.23 -19.49
CA GLN A 235 5.77 -1.68 -20.26
C GLN A 235 6.11 -1.68 -21.75
N PHE A 236 5.08 -1.86 -22.59
CA PHE A 236 5.23 -1.76 -24.03
C PHE A 236 5.73 -0.36 -24.42
N GLY A 237 6.78 -0.29 -25.24
CA GLY A 237 7.49 0.95 -25.58
C GLY A 237 8.67 1.29 -24.66
N GLY A 238 8.94 0.48 -23.62
CA GLY A 238 10.09 0.67 -22.74
C GLY A 238 9.94 1.85 -21.77
N GLY A 239 11.02 2.20 -21.07
CA GLY A 239 11.09 3.36 -20.17
C GLY A 239 10.42 3.18 -18.80
N LYS A 240 9.52 2.21 -18.64
CA LYS A 240 8.89 1.85 -17.36
C LYS A 240 8.85 0.33 -17.19
N THR A 241 9.18 -0.15 -15.99
CA THR A 241 9.06 -1.56 -15.59
C THR A 241 8.35 -1.64 -14.25
N THR A 242 7.35 -2.51 -14.13
CA THR A 242 6.68 -2.79 -12.86
C THR A 242 7.21 -4.09 -12.27
N GLY A 243 7.25 -4.23 -10.95
CA GLY A 243 7.59 -5.49 -10.32
C GLY A 243 7.55 -5.44 -8.80
N PHE A 244 7.93 -6.53 -8.16
CA PHE A 244 7.83 -6.69 -6.72
C PHE A 244 9.20 -6.75 -6.07
N ALA A 245 9.34 -6.12 -4.91
CA ALA A 245 10.52 -6.19 -4.08
C ALA A 245 10.16 -6.53 -2.64
N LEU A 246 10.98 -7.37 -2.00
CA LEU A 246 10.85 -7.76 -0.60
C LEU A 246 12.16 -7.41 0.10
N VAL A 247 12.05 -6.65 1.19
CA VAL A 247 13.17 -6.30 2.07
C VAL A 247 12.95 -7.02 3.40
N TYR A 248 13.95 -7.79 3.83
CA TYR A 248 13.91 -8.56 5.07
C TYR A 248 14.74 -7.89 6.16
N ASP A 249 14.31 -8.01 7.42
CA ASP A 249 15.08 -7.49 8.56
C ASP A 249 16.44 -8.19 8.72
N SER A 250 16.54 -9.46 8.32
CA SER A 250 17.78 -10.24 8.37
C SER A 250 17.95 -11.17 7.16
N PRO A 251 19.19 -11.49 6.75
CA PRO A 251 19.44 -12.44 5.66
C PRO A 251 18.99 -13.87 6.03
N GLU A 252 18.90 -14.18 7.32
CA GLU A 252 18.37 -15.45 7.82
C GLU A 252 16.84 -15.53 7.65
N ALA A 253 16.13 -14.43 7.90
CA ALA A 253 14.70 -14.34 7.66
C ALA A 253 14.39 -14.55 6.16
N MET A 254 15.20 -13.97 5.27
CA MET A 254 15.07 -14.22 3.83
C MET A 254 15.19 -15.70 3.49
N LYS A 255 16.21 -16.39 4.01
CA LYS A 255 16.41 -17.84 3.77
C LYS A 255 15.28 -18.70 4.34
N LYS A 256 14.65 -18.28 5.42
CA LYS A 256 13.55 -19.01 6.09
C LYS A 256 12.21 -18.85 5.37
N PHE A 257 11.89 -17.64 4.90
CA PHE A 257 10.56 -17.32 4.37
C PHE A 257 10.46 -17.40 2.84
N GLU A 258 11.57 -17.22 2.12
CA GLU A 258 11.54 -17.30 0.65
C GLU A 258 11.45 -18.75 0.15
N PRO A 259 10.63 -19.00 -0.88
CA PRO A 259 10.69 -20.25 -1.63
C PRO A 259 12.10 -20.52 -2.16
N LYS A 260 12.55 -21.77 -2.01
CA LYS A 260 13.91 -22.22 -2.40
C LYS A 260 14.32 -21.85 -3.82
N TYR A 261 13.39 -21.82 -4.78
CA TYR A 261 13.69 -21.46 -6.17
C TYR A 261 14.13 -19.99 -6.33
N ARG A 262 13.70 -19.09 -5.45
CA ARG A 262 14.13 -17.68 -5.44
C ARG A 262 15.51 -17.55 -4.82
N LEU A 263 15.77 -18.28 -3.73
CA LEU A 263 17.10 -18.34 -3.11
C LEU A 263 18.18 -18.83 -4.09
N VAL A 264 17.86 -19.84 -4.92
CA VAL A 264 18.77 -20.33 -5.96
C VAL A 264 19.05 -19.26 -7.02
N ARG A 265 18.06 -18.46 -7.42
CA ARG A 265 18.24 -17.37 -8.40
C ARG A 265 19.10 -16.23 -7.87
N VAL A 266 19.10 -16.02 -6.56
CA VAL A 266 19.87 -14.99 -5.87
C VAL A 266 21.27 -15.49 -5.47
N GLY A 267 21.53 -16.80 -5.57
CA GLY A 267 22.82 -17.40 -5.21
C GLY A 267 22.95 -17.78 -3.73
N LEU A 268 21.87 -17.70 -2.94
CA LEU A 268 21.88 -18.00 -1.50
C LEU A 268 21.58 -19.47 -1.17
N ALA A 269 21.22 -20.28 -2.17
CA ALA A 269 20.99 -21.71 -2.03
C ALA A 269 21.42 -22.47 -3.28
N THR A 270 21.80 -23.74 -3.12
CA THR A 270 22.09 -24.64 -4.23
C THR A 270 20.82 -25.33 -4.74
N LYS A 271 20.82 -25.64 -6.03
CA LYS A 271 19.73 -26.41 -6.65
C LYS A 271 19.82 -27.86 -6.16
N ASP A 272 18.73 -28.37 -5.60
CA ASP A 272 18.65 -29.79 -5.26
C ASP A 272 18.57 -30.63 -6.54
N GLU A 273 19.54 -31.51 -6.73
CA GLU A 273 19.48 -32.51 -7.78
C GLU A 273 18.49 -33.61 -7.37
N ARG A 274 17.40 -33.73 -8.14
CA ARG A 274 16.33 -34.69 -7.90
C ARG A 274 16.07 -35.49 -9.16
N ALA A 275 15.91 -36.80 -8.99
CA ALA A 275 15.46 -37.69 -10.05
C ALA A 275 14.15 -37.21 -10.69
N SER A 276 13.96 -37.54 -11.97
CA SER A 276 12.83 -37.02 -12.76
C SER A 276 11.48 -37.37 -12.11
N ARG A 277 10.46 -36.55 -12.38
CA ARG A 277 9.11 -36.76 -11.84
C ARG A 277 8.58 -38.16 -12.20
N GLN A 278 8.90 -38.65 -13.40
CA GLN A 278 8.52 -39.97 -13.87
C GLN A 278 9.24 -41.08 -13.09
N GLN A 279 10.57 -41.01 -12.95
CA GLN A 279 11.36 -41.98 -12.18
C GLN A 279 10.90 -42.08 -10.72
N ARG A 280 10.58 -40.94 -10.09
CA ARG A 280 10.03 -40.90 -8.73
C ARG A 280 8.66 -41.57 -8.63
N LYS A 281 7.78 -41.35 -9.62
CA LYS A 281 6.45 -42.01 -9.67
C LYS A 281 6.58 -43.51 -9.92
N GLN A 282 7.47 -43.93 -10.80
CA GLN A 282 7.75 -45.35 -11.05
C GLN A 282 8.30 -46.03 -9.79
N ARG A 283 9.27 -45.42 -9.11
CA ARG A 283 9.79 -45.92 -7.82
C ARG A 283 8.69 -46.04 -6.76
N LYS A 284 7.84 -45.01 -6.62
CA LYS A 284 6.66 -45.04 -5.73
C LYS A 284 5.72 -46.19 -6.07
N ASN A 285 5.39 -46.39 -7.34
CA ASN A 285 4.49 -47.46 -7.77
C ASN A 285 5.10 -48.85 -7.55
N ARG A 286 6.41 -49.03 -7.77
CA ARG A 286 7.14 -50.26 -7.41
C ARG A 286 7.14 -50.50 -5.90
N GLN A 287 7.27 -49.46 -5.07
CA GLN A 287 7.23 -49.61 -3.61
C GLN A 287 5.81 -49.88 -3.08
N LYS A 288 4.75 -49.48 -3.80
CA LYS A 288 3.36 -49.75 -3.41
C LYS A 288 3.01 -51.24 -3.43
N THR A 289 3.71 -52.07 -4.21
CA THR A 289 3.46 -53.52 -4.27
C THR A 289 3.99 -54.26 -3.04
N LEU A 290 4.85 -53.62 -2.24
CA LEU A 290 5.45 -54.20 -1.04
C LEU A 290 4.70 -53.72 0.22
N ARG A 291 4.67 -54.54 1.29
CA ARG A 291 4.01 -54.20 2.58
C ARG A 291 4.98 -54.20 3.76
N GLY A 292 4.68 -53.38 4.77
CA GLY A 292 5.48 -53.29 6.00
C GLY A 292 6.96 -52.97 5.75
N THR A 293 7.84 -53.65 6.48
CA THR A 293 9.30 -53.49 6.40
C THR A 293 9.88 -53.88 5.03
N ALA A 294 9.15 -54.63 4.20
CA ALA A 294 9.57 -54.96 2.83
C ALA A 294 9.63 -53.73 1.91
N LYS A 295 8.94 -52.62 2.24
CA LYS A 295 9.07 -51.36 1.48
C LYS A 295 10.46 -50.72 1.60
N VAL A 296 11.15 -50.97 2.72
CA VAL A 296 12.49 -50.45 3.01
C VAL A 296 13.56 -51.49 2.69
N LYS A 297 13.33 -52.76 3.05
CA LYS A 297 14.29 -53.86 2.88
C LYS A 297 14.25 -54.55 1.50
N GLY A 298 13.26 -54.23 0.66
CA GLY A 298 13.00 -54.94 -0.60
C GLY A 298 12.20 -56.24 -0.40
N ALA A 299 11.74 -56.84 -1.50
CA ALA A 299 11.13 -58.16 -1.44
C ALA A 299 12.22 -59.18 -1.03
N LYS A 300 11.91 -60.06 -0.06
CA LYS A 300 12.80 -61.20 0.23
C LYS A 300 12.92 -62.04 -1.03
N ALA A 301 14.15 -62.38 -1.42
CA ALA A 301 14.37 -63.36 -2.48
C ALA A 301 13.58 -64.63 -2.12
N LYS A 302 12.77 -65.15 -3.06
CA LYS A 302 12.19 -66.48 -2.88
C LYS A 302 13.37 -67.43 -2.73
N LYS A 303 13.45 -68.17 -1.62
CA LYS A 303 14.29 -69.37 -1.57
C LYS A 303 13.71 -70.31 -2.62
N GLU A 304 14.39 -70.44 -3.75
CA GLU A 304 14.12 -71.52 -4.69
C GLU A 304 14.35 -72.85 -3.96
N LYS A 305 13.47 -73.80 -4.25
CA LYS A 305 13.43 -75.14 -3.68
C LYS A 305 13.81 -76.11 -4.78
#